data_AF-A0A8B9HI07-F1
#
_entry.id   AF-A0A8B9HI07-F1
#
_cell.length_a   1.000
_cell.length_b   1.000
_cell.length_c   1.000
_cell.angle_alpha   90.00
_cell.angle_beta   90.00
_cell.angle_gamma   90.00
#
_symmetry.space_group_name_H-M   'P 1'
#
loop_
_entity.id
_entity.type
_entity.pdbx_description
1 polymer ?
#
loop_
_entity_poly.entity_id
_entity_poly.type
_entity_poly.pdbx_seq_one_letter_code
_entity_poly.pdbx_strand_id
1 'polypeptide(L)'
;VAGLPTPTYHKRRQMLVMANSTTEAFFLINSEMRAIRQAVLQNRMALDLLLSHEGGVCQVLNTSCCFSIPDYYENITDLVSHMKQTQDWSYLQLSEMMSFQYSMRDTKEWPSVESRHANLCGGLALASN
;
A
#
# COMPACT_ATOMS: atom_id res chain seq x y z
N VAL A 1 -10.76 17.62 29.42
CA VAL A 1 -10.01 16.47 28.86
C VAL A 1 -11.03 15.42 28.45
N ALA A 2 -11.54 15.50 27.22
CA ALA A 2 -12.45 14.49 26.68
C ALA A 2 -11.63 13.64 25.69
N GLY A 3 -11.20 12.47 26.14
CA GLY A 3 -10.58 11.47 25.27
C GLY A 3 -11.57 11.04 24.19
N LEU A 4 -11.07 10.80 22.99
CA LEU A 4 -11.84 10.16 21.93
C LEU A 4 -12.52 8.88 22.47
N PRO A 5 -13.71 8.52 21.97
CA PRO A 5 -14.40 7.30 22.38
C PRO A 5 -13.51 6.09 22.09
N THR A 6 -13.09 5.41 23.16
CA THR A 6 -12.13 4.30 23.19
C THR A 6 -12.42 3.09 22.28
N PRO A 7 -13.67 2.76 21.85
CA PRO A 7 -13.91 1.59 21.00
C PRO A 7 -13.41 1.72 19.55
N THR A 8 -13.38 2.94 19.00
CA THR A 8 -13.04 3.18 17.58
C THR A 8 -11.53 3.22 17.35
N TYR A 9 -10.77 3.70 18.34
CA TYR A 9 -9.30 3.77 18.28
C TYR A 9 -8.65 2.38 18.17
N HIS A 10 -9.13 1.39 18.94
CA HIS A 10 -8.59 0.04 18.90
C HIS A 10 -8.78 -0.64 17.54
N LYS A 11 -9.97 -0.53 16.96
CA LYS A 11 -10.28 -1.10 15.64
C LYS A 11 -9.45 -0.46 14.54
N ARG A 12 -9.29 0.87 14.56
CA ARG A 12 -8.44 1.60 13.62
C ARG A 12 -6.97 1.15 13.73
N ARG A 13 -6.43 1.04 14.96
CA ARG A 13 -5.06 0.59 15.17
C ARG A 13 -4.82 -0.82 14.67
N GLN A 14 -5.75 -1.75 14.95
CA GLN A 14 -5.67 -3.12 14.45
C GLN A 14 -5.67 -3.16 12.91
N MET A 15 -6.52 -2.35 12.27
CA MET A 15 -6.57 -2.24 10.81
C MET A 15 -5.26 -1.70 10.22
N LEU A 16 -4.65 -0.68 10.84
CA LEU A 16 -3.37 -0.12 10.37
C LEU A 16 -2.23 -1.12 10.51
N VAL A 17 -2.17 -1.86 11.62
CA VAL A 17 -1.16 -2.90 11.83
C VAL A 17 -1.34 -4.05 10.83
N MET A 18 -2.59 -4.48 10.61
CA MET A 18 -2.92 -5.50 9.62
C MET A 18 -2.55 -5.03 8.21
N ALA A 19 -2.87 -3.78 7.84
CA ALA A 19 -2.55 -3.21 6.54
C ALA A 19 -1.03 -3.16 6.30
N ASN A 20 -0.24 -2.69 7.27
CA ASN A 20 1.21 -2.64 7.17
C ASN A 20 1.81 -4.04 6.99
N SER A 21 1.40 -4.99 7.85
CA SER A 21 1.87 -6.38 7.78
C SER A 21 1.48 -7.05 6.45
N THR A 22 0.29 -6.76 5.94
CA THR A 22 -0.21 -7.29 4.66
C THR A 22 0.59 -6.72 3.48
N THR A 23 0.90 -5.42 3.50
CA THR A 23 1.72 -4.77 2.46
C THR A 23 3.14 -5.29 2.45
N GLU A 24 3.74 -5.54 3.62
CA GLU A 24 5.04 -6.20 3.73
C GLU A 24 5.01 -7.63 3.19
N ALA A 25 3.99 -8.42 3.56
CA ALA A 25 3.82 -9.78 3.05
C ALA A 25 3.70 -9.81 1.52
N PHE A 26 2.91 -8.92 0.92
CA PHE A 26 2.79 -8.84 -0.54
C PHE A 26 4.11 -8.44 -1.22
N PHE A 27 4.89 -7.55 -0.62
CA PHE A 27 6.21 -7.20 -1.14
C PHE A 27 7.13 -8.43 -1.19
N LEU A 28 7.20 -9.18 -0.08
CA LEU A 28 8.03 -10.39 0.03
C LEU A 28 7.57 -11.45 -0.97
N ILE A 29 6.26 -11.75 -1.02
CA ILE A 29 5.70 -12.74 -1.96
C ILE A 29 5.96 -12.33 -3.41
N ASN A 30 5.81 -11.05 -3.76
CA ASN A 30 6.06 -10.60 -5.13
C ASN A 30 7.53 -10.80 -5.54
N SER A 31 8.46 -10.53 -4.62
CA SER A 31 9.88 -10.77 -4.86
C SER A 31 10.20 -12.27 -5.02
N GLU A 32 9.59 -13.11 -4.19
CA GLU A 32 9.74 -14.57 -4.24
C GLU A 32 9.18 -15.14 -5.54
N MET A 33 7.99 -14.69 -5.96
CA MET A 33 7.35 -15.10 -7.22
C MET A 33 8.19 -14.76 -8.45
N ARG A 34 8.89 -13.61 -8.45
CA ARG A 34 9.83 -13.26 -9.52
C ARG A 34 11.02 -14.21 -9.57
N ALA A 35 11.59 -14.57 -8.41
CA ALA A 35 12.69 -15.52 -8.33
C ALA A 35 12.26 -16.93 -8.79
N ILE A 36 11.10 -17.40 -8.34
CA ILE A 36 10.53 -18.70 -8.76
C ILE A 36 10.29 -18.71 -10.27
N ARG A 37 9.70 -17.65 -10.82
CA ARG A 37 9.50 -17.50 -12.26
C ARG A 37 10.82 -17.67 -13.03
N GLN A 38 11.88 -17.00 -12.60
CA GLN A 38 13.20 -17.11 -13.24
C GLN A 38 13.76 -18.53 -13.16
N ALA A 39 13.68 -19.16 -11.99
CA ALA A 39 14.12 -20.55 -11.81
C ALA A 39 13.33 -21.52 -12.71
N VAL A 40 12.01 -21.36 -12.81
CA VAL A 40 11.17 -22.20 -13.66
C VAL A 40 11.49 -22.01 -15.14
N LEU A 41 11.72 -20.78 -15.60
CA LEU A 41 12.12 -20.51 -16.99
C LEU A 41 13.50 -21.10 -17.31
N GLN A 42 14.45 -21.00 -16.38
CA GLN A 42 15.77 -21.63 -16.52
C GLN A 42 15.67 -23.16 -16.56
N ASN A 43 14.87 -23.75 -15.67
CA ASN A 43 14.62 -25.19 -15.67
C ASN A 43 13.98 -25.66 -16.99
N ARG A 44 13.01 -24.90 -17.51
CA ARG A 44 12.38 -25.17 -18.81
C ARG A 44 13.41 -25.21 -19.93
N MET A 45 14.31 -24.22 -19.97
CA MET A 45 15.38 -24.11 -20.97
C MET A 45 16.39 -25.26 -20.85
N ALA A 46 16.83 -25.59 -19.62
CA ALA A 46 17.73 -26.69 -19.39
C ALA A 46 17.11 -28.03 -19.82
N LEU A 47 15.84 -28.26 -19.52
CA LEU A 47 15.12 -29.46 -19.93
C LEU A 47 14.94 -29.55 -21.45
N ASP A 48 14.65 -28.44 -22.14
CA ASP A 48 14.59 -28.43 -23.61
C ASP A 48 15.95 -28.69 -24.25
N LEU A 49 17.04 -28.20 -23.65
CA LEU A 49 18.39 -28.51 -24.12
C LEU A 49 18.70 -30.01 -23.96
N LEU A 50 18.42 -30.57 -22.78
CA LEU A 50 18.63 -31.99 -22.50
C LEU A 50 17.79 -32.90 -23.41
N LEU A 51 16.56 -32.49 -23.73
CA LEU A 51 15.64 -33.23 -24.59
C LEU A 51 15.67 -32.76 -26.05
N SER A 52 16.68 -31.99 -26.45
CA SER A 52 16.76 -31.42 -27.80
C SER A 52 16.71 -32.48 -28.90
N HIS A 53 17.32 -33.65 -28.68
CA HIS A 53 17.25 -34.79 -29.61
C HIS A 53 15.83 -35.41 -29.70
N GLU A 54 15.04 -35.31 -28.64
CA GLU A 54 13.65 -35.81 -28.61
C GLU A 54 12.62 -34.74 -28.97
N GLY A 55 13.06 -33.57 -29.44
CA GLY A 55 12.19 -32.44 -29.81
C GLY A 55 11.77 -31.56 -28.63
N GLY A 56 12.44 -31.66 -27.48
CA GLY A 56 12.17 -30.88 -26.28
C GLY A 56 11.05 -31.44 -25.41
N VAL A 57 10.79 -30.81 -24.27
CA VAL A 57 9.80 -31.32 -23.28
C VAL A 57 8.40 -31.42 -23.88
N CYS A 58 7.98 -30.46 -24.71
CA CYS A 58 6.64 -30.48 -25.32
C CYS A 58 6.42 -31.71 -26.20
N GLN A 59 7.44 -32.11 -26.97
CA GLN A 59 7.39 -33.28 -27.84
C GLN A 59 7.39 -34.57 -27.02
N VAL A 60 8.24 -34.66 -25.99
CA VAL A 60 8.31 -35.80 -25.08
C VAL A 60 7.00 -36.02 -24.32
N LEU A 61 6.35 -34.95 -23.87
CA LEU A 61 5.07 -35.02 -23.17
C LEU A 61 3.87 -35.19 -24.11
N ASN A 62 4.08 -35.12 -25.43
CA ASN A 62 3.02 -35.12 -26.45
C ASN A 62 1.92 -34.08 -26.17
N THR A 63 2.33 -32.87 -25.78
CA THR A 63 1.45 -31.74 -25.45
C THR A 63 1.67 -30.56 -26.40
N SER A 64 0.63 -29.77 -26.66
CA SER A 64 0.78 -28.53 -27.43
C SER A 64 1.72 -27.56 -26.72
N CYS A 65 2.65 -26.97 -27.48
CA CYS A 65 3.70 -26.13 -26.90
C CYS A 65 3.25 -24.67 -26.82
N CYS A 66 2.94 -24.21 -25.61
CA CYS A 66 2.75 -22.80 -25.28
C CYS A 66 3.14 -22.60 -23.81
N PHE A 67 4.42 -22.32 -23.56
CA PHE A 67 4.91 -22.09 -22.20
C PHE A 67 5.23 -20.62 -22.02
N SER A 68 4.28 -19.89 -21.43
CA SER A 68 4.48 -18.51 -20.99
C SER A 68 3.96 -18.40 -19.57
N ILE A 69 4.82 -17.96 -18.67
CA ILE A 69 4.40 -17.51 -17.36
C ILE A 69 4.17 -15.99 -17.53
N PRO A 70 3.07 -15.39 -17.04
CA PRO A 70 2.93 -13.94 -17.02
C PRO A 70 3.82 -13.29 -15.96
N ASP A 71 4.33 -12.09 -16.23
CA ASP A 71 5.14 -11.32 -15.29
C ASP A 71 4.32 -10.15 -14.76
N TYR A 72 3.90 -10.24 -13.50
CA TYR A 72 3.14 -9.19 -12.80
C TYR A 72 3.98 -8.44 -11.78
N TYR A 73 5.30 -8.64 -11.77
CA TYR A 73 6.15 -8.09 -10.73
C TYR A 73 6.02 -6.57 -10.60
N GLU A 74 6.07 -5.83 -11.70
CA GLU A 74 5.94 -4.37 -11.69
C GLU A 74 4.52 -3.95 -11.27
N ASN A 75 3.47 -4.58 -11.83
CA ASN A 75 2.09 -4.27 -11.48
C ASN A 75 1.81 -4.45 -9.98
N ILE A 76 2.30 -5.54 -9.39
CA ILE A 76 2.13 -5.81 -7.95
C ILE A 76 2.99 -4.86 -7.13
N THR A 77 4.20 -4.52 -7.59
CA THR A 77 5.06 -3.53 -6.93
C THR A 77 4.37 -2.16 -6.86
N ASP A 78 3.75 -1.73 -7.95
CA ASP A 78 2.98 -0.49 -8.02
C ASP A 78 1.80 -0.52 -7.04
N LEU A 79 1.04 -1.63 -7.01
CA LEU A 79 -0.08 -1.80 -6.07
C LEU A 79 0.39 -1.75 -4.61
N VAL A 80 1.46 -2.44 -4.27
CA VAL A 80 2.06 -2.44 -2.94
C VAL A 80 2.56 -1.04 -2.57
N SER A 81 3.16 -0.31 -3.51
CA SER A 81 3.60 1.07 -3.30
C SER A 81 2.41 2.00 -3.00
N HIS A 82 1.30 1.84 -3.72
CA HIS A 82 0.07 2.58 -3.50
C HIS A 82 -0.57 2.28 -2.14
N MET A 83 -0.55 1.00 -1.72
CA MET A 83 -0.99 0.60 -0.38
C MET A 83 -0.16 1.27 0.72
N LYS A 84 1.18 1.31 0.59
CA LYS A 84 2.05 2.03 1.54
C LYS A 84 1.71 3.50 1.59
N GLN A 85 1.59 4.13 0.43
CA GLN A 85 1.27 5.55 0.35
C GLN A 85 -0.06 5.88 1.06
N THR A 86 -1.09 5.07 0.82
CA THR A 86 -2.41 5.24 1.44
C THR A 86 -2.36 5.10 2.96
N GLN A 87 -1.53 4.19 3.48
CA GLN A 87 -1.30 4.06 4.91
C GLN A 87 -0.63 5.32 5.47
N ASP A 88 0.42 5.84 4.82
CA ASP A 88 1.13 7.04 5.26
C ASP A 88 0.23 8.28 5.28
N TRP A 89 -0.57 8.50 4.23
CA TRP A 89 -1.57 9.58 4.19
C TRP A 89 -2.55 9.50 5.37
N SER A 90 -2.96 8.28 5.74
CA SER A 90 -3.86 8.08 6.88
C SER A 90 -3.21 8.46 8.21
N TYR A 91 -1.90 8.23 8.38
CA TYR A 91 -1.16 8.66 9.57
C TYR A 91 -0.99 10.18 9.62
N LEU A 92 -0.66 10.81 8.48
CA LEU A 92 -0.45 12.25 8.40
C LEU A 92 -1.74 13.03 8.72
N GLN A 93 -2.89 12.62 8.17
CA GLN A 93 -4.18 13.23 8.51
C GLN A 93 -4.51 13.11 10.02
N LEU A 94 -4.16 11.99 10.66
CA LEU A 94 -4.32 11.85 12.10
C LEU A 94 -3.39 12.80 12.87
N SER A 95 -2.15 12.98 12.43
CA SER A 95 -1.19 13.89 13.05
C SER A 95 -1.61 15.36 12.95
N GLU A 96 -2.14 15.78 11.79
CA GLU A 96 -2.66 17.12 11.57
C GLU A 96 -3.91 17.37 12.42
N MET A 97 -4.84 16.41 12.46
CA MET A 97 -6.04 16.49 13.28
C MET A 97 -5.71 16.56 14.78
N MET A 98 -4.73 15.78 15.26
CA MET A 98 -4.27 15.85 16.64
C MET A 98 -3.57 17.18 16.96
N SER A 99 -2.76 17.70 16.03
CA SER A 99 -2.07 18.99 16.19
C SER A 99 -3.06 20.15 16.25
N PHE A 100 -4.11 20.10 15.42
CA PHE A 100 -5.22 21.07 15.47
C PHE A 100 -5.99 20.99 16.79
N GLN A 101 -6.32 19.78 17.28
CA GLN A 101 -6.95 19.59 18.59
C GLN A 101 -6.08 20.09 19.75
N TYR A 102 -4.76 19.94 19.64
CA TYR A 102 -3.82 20.44 20.64
C TYR A 102 -3.80 21.97 20.67
N SER A 103 -3.70 22.61 19.49
CA SER A 103 -3.75 24.08 19.36
C SER A 103 -5.06 24.67 19.92
N MET A 104 -6.21 24.05 19.62
CA MET A 104 -7.51 24.46 20.18
C MET A 104 -7.63 24.22 21.70
N ARG A 105 -6.82 23.35 22.30
CA ARG A 105 -6.81 23.09 23.75
C ARG A 105 -6.04 24.18 24.51
N ASP A 106 -5.02 24.74 23.89
CA ASP A 106 -4.19 25.80 24.49
C ASP A 106 -4.86 27.18 24.42
N THR A 107 -5.74 27.40 23.42
CA THR A 107 -6.66 28.53 23.41
C THR A 107 -7.84 28.24 24.35
N LYS A 108 -7.83 28.76 25.59
CA LYS A 108 -8.95 28.60 26.55
C LYS A 108 -10.28 29.24 26.12
N GLU A 109 -10.36 29.81 24.92
CA GLU A 109 -11.61 30.26 24.29
C GLU A 109 -12.20 29.14 23.44
N TRP A 110 -13.19 28.44 24.00
CA TRP A 110 -14.12 27.68 23.17
C TRP A 110 -14.95 28.68 22.36
N PRO A 111 -14.90 28.68 21.01
CA PRO A 111 -15.86 29.46 20.26
C PRO A 111 -17.25 28.93 20.59
N SER A 112 -18.14 29.81 21.06
CA SER A 112 -19.55 29.50 21.23
C SER A 112 -20.10 29.00 19.88
N VAL A 113 -21.14 28.16 19.95
CA VAL A 113 -21.70 27.32 18.88
C VAL A 113 -22.20 28.10 17.64
N GLU A 114 -22.03 29.41 17.62
CA GLU A 114 -22.61 30.38 16.69
C GLU A 114 -21.66 30.83 15.55
N SER A 115 -20.38 30.47 15.56
CA SER A 115 -19.43 30.85 14.48
C SER A 115 -19.17 29.77 13.41
N ARG A 116 -20.08 28.79 13.24
CA ARG A 116 -19.89 27.68 12.28
C ARG A 116 -20.07 28.01 10.78
N HIS A 117 -20.09 29.28 10.37
CA HIS A 117 -20.21 29.64 8.95
C HIS A 117 -19.09 30.52 8.35
N ALA A 118 -18.01 30.84 9.06
CA ALA A 118 -17.11 31.88 8.55
C ALA A 118 -15.89 31.45 7.70
N ASN A 119 -15.30 30.26 7.86
CA ASN A 119 -13.95 30.03 7.28
C ASN A 119 -13.82 28.81 6.38
N LEU A 120 -14.74 28.68 5.40
CA LEU A 120 -14.48 27.87 4.20
C LEU A 120 -13.96 28.69 3.00
N CYS A 121 -13.84 30.01 3.12
CA CYS A 121 -13.17 30.86 2.12
C CYS A 121 -12.55 32.07 2.83
N GLY A 122 -11.23 32.27 2.73
CA GLY A 122 -10.62 33.55 3.14
C GLY A 122 -9.21 33.47 3.73
N GLY A 123 -8.29 32.75 3.07
CA GLY A 123 -6.88 32.72 3.45
C GLY A 123 -5.99 33.49 2.48
N LEU A 124 -6.30 34.76 2.18
CA LEU A 124 -5.39 35.69 1.49
C LEU A 124 -5.87 37.13 1.69
N ALA A 125 -5.42 37.76 2.77
CA ALA A 125 -5.45 39.21 2.92
C ALA A 125 -4.27 39.67 3.80
N LEU A 126 -3.17 40.01 3.13
CA LEU A 126 -2.30 41.17 3.36
C LEU A 126 -1.87 41.46 4.80
N ALA A 127 -0.63 41.06 5.13
CA ALA A 127 0.17 41.78 6.12
C ALA A 127 1.00 42.84 5.38
N SER A 128 0.58 44.10 5.50
CA SER A 128 1.43 45.27 5.26
C SER A 128 2.16 45.60 6.57
N ASN A 129 3.48 45.69 6.51
CA ASN A 129 4.30 46.63 7.26
C ASN A 129 5.54 46.93 6.42
#